data_AF-X0B280-F1
#
_entry.id   AF-X0B280-F1
#
_cell.length_a   1.000
_cell.length_b   1.000
_cell.length_c   1.000
_cell.angle_alpha   90.00
_cell.angle_beta   90.00
_cell.angle_gamma   90.00
#
_symmetry.space_group_name_H-M   'P 1'
#
loop_
_entity.id
_entity.type
_entity.pdbx_description
1 polymer ?
#
loop_
_entity_poly.entity_id
_entity_poly.type
_entity_poly.pdbx_seq_one_letter_code
_entity_poly.pdbx_strand_id
1 'polypeptide(L)'
;MTTPPPLTRDMLELVFQPEELITTPESALDGVTHPDTRHVLATLGIPVRDNPWFDMAEGLDQRLRPVGDWDWDLSDRYEQVPPGAERWISLALIPYDDIAFDPGTGTVWCLPQDADIRLMNSSLRSFVHFLYLLETERPHYDVQMEDSDAEFEPEASQDRIEEAMRAVDPAALDNPQSSWYKVLTYMVDPEHHF
;
A
#
# COMPACT_ATOMS: atom_id res chain seq x y z
N MET A 1 -13.38 14.21 16.08
CA MET A 1 -12.11 13.55 15.77
C MET A 1 -11.40 14.45 14.77
N THR A 2 -10.16 14.84 15.06
CA THR A 2 -9.39 15.74 14.20
C THR A 2 -8.71 14.89 13.13
N THR A 3 -8.90 15.22 11.86
CA THR A 3 -8.20 14.54 10.76
C THR A 3 -6.68 14.68 10.97
N PRO A 4 -5.90 13.58 10.88
CA PRO A 4 -4.45 13.66 11.00
C PRO A 4 -3.86 14.57 9.90
N PRO A 5 -2.71 15.22 10.15
CA PRO A 5 -2.06 16.04 9.14
C PRO A 5 -1.71 15.18 7.90
N PRO A 6 -1.70 15.78 6.70
CA PRO A 6 -1.33 15.06 5.49
C PRO A 6 0.13 14.61 5.56
N LEU A 7 0.38 13.37 5.14
CA LEU A 7 1.73 12.78 5.07
C LEU A 7 2.68 13.65 4.22
N THR A 8 3.91 13.87 4.68
CA THR A 8 4.93 14.62 3.94
C THR A 8 6.15 13.76 3.64
N ARG A 9 7.00 14.22 2.72
CA ARG A 9 8.28 13.59 2.42
C ARG A 9 9.18 13.55 3.65
N ASP A 10 9.25 14.65 4.39
CA ASP A 10 10.03 14.73 5.63
C ASP A 10 9.57 13.68 6.66
N MET A 11 8.26 13.40 6.76
CA MET A 11 7.76 12.33 7.65
C MET A 11 8.26 10.96 7.20
N LEU A 12 8.22 10.67 5.90
CA LEU A 12 8.70 9.41 5.34
C LEU A 12 10.20 9.23 5.58
N GLU A 13 11.00 10.27 5.40
CA GLU A 13 12.46 10.24 5.58
C GLU A 13 12.91 10.09 7.05
N LEU A 14 11.98 10.18 8.02
CA LEU A 14 12.28 9.83 9.41
C LEU A 14 12.42 8.32 9.63
N VAL A 15 11.84 7.51 8.74
CA VAL A 15 11.74 6.05 8.93
C VAL A 15 12.22 5.23 7.72
N PHE A 16 12.20 5.83 6.53
CA PHE A 16 12.73 5.25 5.30
C PHE A 16 13.99 5.99 4.87
N GLN A 17 14.97 5.24 4.39
CA GLN A 17 16.12 5.79 3.68
C GLN A 17 15.67 6.37 2.33
N PRO A 18 16.38 7.36 1.77
CA PRO A 18 16.01 7.96 0.50
C PRO A 18 15.85 6.97 -0.66
N GLU A 19 16.67 5.92 -0.69
CA GLU A 19 16.63 4.83 -1.69
C GLU A 19 15.43 3.89 -1.53
N GLU A 20 14.81 3.86 -0.35
CA GLU A 20 13.59 3.09 -0.07
C GLU A 20 12.33 3.84 -0.47
N LEU A 21 12.45 5.09 -0.96
CA LEU A 21 11.31 5.91 -1.36
C LEU A 21 11.31 6.09 -2.89
N ILE A 22 10.68 5.16 -3.58
CA ILE A 22 10.71 5.06 -5.04
C ILE A 22 9.85 6.15 -5.66
N THR A 23 10.49 7.04 -6.41
CA THR A 23 9.82 8.07 -7.20
C THR A 23 9.82 7.70 -8.68
N THR A 24 8.79 8.15 -9.39
CA THR A 24 8.63 7.94 -10.82
C THR A 24 9.00 9.23 -11.57
N PRO A 25 9.84 9.18 -12.63
CA PRO A 25 10.23 10.36 -13.38
C PRO A 25 9.02 10.99 -14.07
N GLU A 26 9.03 12.32 -14.21
CA GLU A 26 7.92 13.09 -14.79
C GLU A 26 7.48 12.57 -16.18
N SER A 27 8.44 12.12 -17.00
CA SER A 27 8.17 11.56 -18.34
C SER A 27 7.35 10.26 -18.33
N ALA A 28 7.26 9.57 -17.19
CA ALA A 28 6.46 8.36 -17.03
C ALA A 28 5.08 8.64 -16.41
N LEU A 29 4.77 9.90 -16.07
CA LEU A 29 3.52 10.29 -15.41
C LEU A 29 2.44 10.82 -16.36
N ASP A 30 2.65 10.77 -17.69
CA ASP A 30 1.72 11.32 -18.69
C ASP A 30 0.29 10.74 -18.60
N GLY A 31 0.13 9.52 -18.07
CA GLY A 31 -1.18 8.88 -17.84
C GLY A 31 -1.83 9.21 -16.49
N VAL A 32 -1.11 9.85 -15.57
CA VAL A 32 -1.58 10.17 -14.21
C VAL A 32 -2.20 11.55 -14.19
N THR A 33 -3.53 11.60 -14.14
CA THR A 33 -4.29 12.86 -14.18
C THR A 33 -4.69 13.36 -12.80
N HIS A 34 -4.73 12.50 -11.79
CA HIS A 34 -5.02 12.88 -10.42
C HIS A 34 -3.84 13.65 -9.78
N PRO A 35 -4.00 14.92 -9.36
CA PRO A 35 -2.88 15.75 -8.91
C PRO A 35 -2.16 15.21 -7.67
N ASP A 36 -2.90 14.68 -6.70
CA ASP A 36 -2.29 14.16 -5.47
C ASP A 36 -1.51 12.87 -5.75
N THR A 37 -2.03 12.00 -6.60
CA THR A 37 -1.35 10.77 -7.05
C THR A 37 -0.04 11.11 -7.76
N ARG A 38 -0.07 12.11 -8.64
CA ARG A 38 1.14 12.59 -9.33
C ARG A 38 2.17 13.13 -8.34
N HIS A 39 1.73 13.87 -7.32
CA HIS A 39 2.63 14.35 -6.26
C HIS A 39 3.22 13.21 -5.42
N VAL A 40 2.41 12.18 -5.08
CA VAL A 40 2.90 11.00 -4.39
C VAL A 40 4.00 10.33 -5.21
N LEU A 41 3.74 10.03 -6.48
CA LEU A 41 4.70 9.33 -7.35
C LEU A 41 5.96 10.17 -7.65
N ALA A 42 5.82 11.48 -7.88
CA ALA A 42 6.94 12.33 -8.28
C ALA A 42 7.77 12.86 -7.10
N THR A 43 7.19 12.97 -5.91
CA THR A 43 7.81 13.72 -4.79
C THR A 43 7.88 12.91 -3.51
N LEU A 44 6.78 12.30 -3.05
CA LEU A 44 6.81 11.53 -1.79
C LEU A 44 7.56 10.21 -1.97
N GLY A 45 7.29 9.53 -3.07
CA GLY A 45 7.73 8.18 -3.36
C GLY A 45 6.82 7.11 -2.73
N ILE A 46 6.86 5.91 -3.30
CA ILE A 46 6.27 4.70 -2.71
C ILE A 46 7.35 4.04 -1.85
N PRO A 47 7.12 3.84 -0.54
CA PRO A 47 8.03 3.11 0.32
C PRO A 47 8.18 1.67 -0.15
N VAL A 48 9.41 1.22 -0.27
CA VAL A 48 9.77 -0.17 -0.55
C VAL A 48 10.82 -0.63 0.43
N ARG A 49 10.61 -1.82 0.97
CA ARG A 49 11.61 -2.54 1.73
C ARG A 49 11.33 -4.03 1.56
N ASP A 50 12.40 -4.81 1.64
CA ASP A 50 12.29 -6.26 1.67
C ASP A 50 11.44 -6.66 2.89
N ASN A 51 10.27 -7.22 2.62
CA ASN A 51 9.40 -7.76 3.64
C ASN A 51 8.60 -8.94 3.06
N PRO A 52 8.16 -9.89 3.89
CA PRO A 52 7.61 -11.15 3.40
C PRO A 52 6.18 -11.05 2.85
N TRP A 53 5.55 -9.87 2.89
CA TRP A 53 4.14 -9.68 2.56
C TRP A 53 3.86 -8.54 1.57
N PHE A 54 4.88 -7.81 1.14
CA PHE A 54 4.82 -6.69 0.21
C PHE A 54 5.95 -6.80 -0.80
N ASP A 55 5.57 -6.86 -2.07
CA ASP A 55 6.50 -6.68 -3.18
C ASP A 55 6.01 -5.52 -4.04
N MET A 56 6.89 -4.57 -4.36
CA MET A 56 6.53 -3.52 -5.31
C MET A 56 6.47 -4.09 -6.74
N ALA A 57 5.51 -3.62 -7.54
CA ALA A 57 5.43 -3.98 -8.95
C ALA A 57 6.72 -3.60 -9.70
N GLU A 58 7.21 -4.52 -10.54
CA GLU A 58 8.47 -4.35 -11.26
C GLU A 58 8.45 -3.11 -12.16
N GLY A 59 9.47 -2.27 -12.01
CA GLY A 59 9.71 -1.13 -12.90
C GLY A 59 8.85 0.10 -12.61
N LEU A 60 8.20 0.20 -11.46
CA LEU A 60 7.42 1.39 -11.05
C LEU A 60 8.28 2.68 -11.04
N ASP A 61 9.59 2.54 -10.82
CA ASP A 61 10.62 3.59 -10.89
C ASP A 61 10.93 4.05 -12.33
N GLN A 62 10.55 3.27 -13.35
CA GLN A 62 10.91 3.49 -14.75
C GLN A 62 9.69 3.72 -15.64
N ARG A 63 8.64 2.92 -15.46
CA ARG A 63 7.44 2.94 -16.28
C ARG A 63 6.24 2.42 -15.51
N LEU A 64 5.16 3.20 -15.53
CA LEU A 64 3.85 2.76 -15.07
C LEU A 64 3.27 1.75 -16.05
N ARG A 65 3.00 0.53 -15.58
CA ARG A 65 2.40 -0.54 -16.38
C ARG A 65 0.89 -0.64 -16.10
N PRO A 66 0.05 -0.48 -17.13
CA PRO A 66 -1.37 -0.76 -17.01
C PRO A 66 -1.64 -2.23 -16.68
N VAL A 67 -2.70 -2.49 -15.93
CA VAL A 67 -3.22 -3.83 -15.64
C VAL A 67 -3.64 -4.56 -16.92
N GLY A 68 -4.13 -3.83 -17.93
CA GLY A 68 -4.46 -4.41 -19.24
C GLY A 68 -3.26 -4.91 -20.05
N ASP A 69 -2.02 -4.65 -19.60
CA ASP A 69 -0.80 -5.21 -20.20
C ASP A 69 -0.38 -6.55 -19.55
N TRP A 70 -1.16 -7.08 -18.59
CA TRP A 70 -0.93 -8.41 -17.99
C TRP A 70 -1.17 -9.55 -18.99
N ASP A 71 -0.70 -10.75 -18.65
CA ASP A 71 -0.84 -11.95 -19.48
C ASP A 71 -2.22 -12.62 -19.40
N TRP A 72 -3.14 -12.05 -18.62
CA TRP A 72 -4.53 -12.45 -18.47
C TRP A 72 -5.46 -11.23 -18.40
N ASP A 73 -6.72 -11.40 -18.82
CA ASP A 73 -7.72 -10.34 -18.78
C ASP A 73 -8.48 -10.33 -17.44
N LEU A 74 -8.73 -9.15 -16.87
CA LEU A 74 -9.51 -9.02 -15.64
C LEU A 74 -10.87 -9.74 -15.70
N SER A 75 -11.52 -9.73 -16.87
CA SER A 75 -12.81 -10.39 -17.08
C SER A 75 -12.76 -11.91 -17.07
N ASP A 76 -11.58 -12.51 -17.19
CA ASP A 76 -11.41 -13.97 -17.08
C ASP A 76 -11.49 -14.43 -15.62
N ARG A 77 -11.21 -13.51 -14.68
CA ARG A 77 -11.10 -13.81 -13.25
C ARG A 77 -12.23 -13.23 -12.41
N TYR A 78 -12.67 -12.01 -12.72
CA TYR A 78 -13.63 -11.28 -11.89
C TYR A 78 -14.98 -11.18 -12.58
N GLU A 79 -16.05 -11.54 -11.87
CA GLU A 79 -17.42 -11.38 -12.37
C GLU A 79 -17.77 -9.91 -12.60
N GLN A 80 -17.24 -9.02 -11.75
CA GLN A 80 -17.47 -7.58 -11.81
C GLN A 80 -16.15 -6.83 -11.94
N VAL A 81 -15.83 -6.43 -13.17
CA VAL A 81 -14.67 -5.56 -13.46
C VAL A 81 -15.14 -4.10 -13.50
N PRO A 82 -14.58 -3.21 -12.65
CA PRO A 82 -14.91 -1.79 -12.70
C PRO A 82 -14.59 -1.17 -14.07
N PRO A 83 -15.44 -0.27 -14.60
CA PRO A 83 -15.18 0.36 -15.88
C PRO A 83 -13.85 1.11 -15.89
N GLY A 84 -12.98 0.79 -16.86
CA GLY A 84 -11.67 1.43 -16.99
C GLY A 84 -10.55 0.76 -16.18
N ALA A 85 -10.81 -0.35 -15.49
CA ALA A 85 -9.82 -1.06 -14.69
C ALA A 85 -8.63 -1.58 -15.49
N GLU A 86 -8.78 -1.79 -16.79
CA GLU A 86 -7.69 -2.13 -17.70
C GLU A 86 -6.61 -1.03 -17.78
N ARG A 87 -6.95 0.21 -17.40
CA ARG A 87 -6.02 1.36 -17.37
C ARG A 87 -5.44 1.63 -16.00
N TRP A 88 -5.86 0.90 -14.97
CA TRP A 88 -5.25 0.99 -13.65
C TRP A 88 -3.79 0.60 -13.73
N ILE A 89 -2.98 1.15 -12.84
CA ILE A 89 -1.53 0.93 -12.82
C ILE A 89 -1.19 -0.08 -11.74
N SER A 90 -0.45 -1.13 -12.11
CA SER A 90 0.08 -2.12 -11.16
C SER A 90 0.99 -1.43 -10.14
N LEU A 91 0.76 -1.69 -8.85
CA LEU A 91 1.43 -1.00 -7.74
C LEU A 91 2.31 -1.94 -6.92
N ALA A 92 1.73 -3.04 -6.43
CA ALA A 92 2.38 -3.95 -5.49
C ALA A 92 1.66 -5.31 -5.46
N LEU A 93 2.21 -6.24 -4.68
CA LEU A 93 1.59 -7.48 -4.24
C LEU A 93 1.48 -7.42 -2.71
N ILE A 94 0.28 -7.61 -2.14
CA ILE A 94 0.04 -7.55 -0.68
C ILE A 94 -0.88 -8.69 -0.27
N PRO A 95 -0.44 -9.49 0.71
CA PRO A 95 -0.08 -10.88 0.55
C PRO A 95 -0.86 -11.63 -0.54
N TYR A 96 -0.13 -12.01 -1.59
CA TYR A 96 -0.58 -12.75 -2.79
C TYR A 96 -1.71 -12.11 -3.61
N ASP A 97 -2.26 -10.98 -3.17
CA ASP A 97 -3.25 -10.20 -3.91
C ASP A 97 -2.55 -9.08 -4.68
N ASP A 98 -2.85 -8.97 -5.97
CA ASP A 98 -2.33 -7.87 -6.80
C ASP A 98 -2.96 -6.55 -6.36
N ILE A 99 -2.15 -5.51 -6.26
CA ILE A 99 -2.59 -4.17 -5.89
C ILE A 99 -2.37 -3.25 -7.09
N ALA A 100 -3.40 -2.49 -7.44
CA ALA A 100 -3.36 -1.51 -8.51
C ALA A 100 -3.99 -0.19 -8.07
N PHE A 101 -3.67 0.91 -8.74
CA PHE A 101 -4.34 2.19 -8.51
C PHE A 101 -4.92 2.77 -9.79
N ASP A 102 -6.04 3.47 -9.66
CA ASP A 102 -6.62 4.24 -10.75
C ASP A 102 -5.85 5.57 -10.93
N PRO A 103 -5.19 5.82 -12.08
CA PRO A 103 -4.41 7.04 -12.29
C PRO A 103 -5.27 8.31 -12.42
N GLY A 104 -6.59 8.17 -12.60
CA GLY A 104 -7.54 9.28 -12.68
C GLY A 104 -8.12 9.73 -11.34
N THR A 105 -8.18 8.84 -10.36
CA THR A 105 -8.77 9.11 -9.04
C THR A 105 -7.80 8.94 -7.88
N GLY A 106 -6.71 8.19 -8.10
CA GLY A 106 -5.77 7.79 -7.07
C GLY A 106 -6.27 6.69 -6.15
N THR A 107 -7.47 6.15 -6.35
CA THR A 107 -7.99 5.05 -5.53
C THR A 107 -7.17 3.79 -5.73
N VAL A 108 -6.84 3.10 -4.64
CA VAL A 108 -6.06 1.86 -4.65
C VAL A 108 -6.99 0.68 -4.45
N TRP A 109 -6.82 -0.34 -5.28
CA TRP A 109 -7.65 -1.52 -5.38
C TRP A 109 -6.81 -2.76 -5.10
N CYS A 110 -7.42 -3.69 -4.39
CA CYS A 110 -6.92 -5.06 -4.23
C CYS A 110 -7.67 -5.94 -5.23
N LEU A 111 -6.91 -6.74 -5.97
CA LEU A 111 -7.33 -7.68 -7.00
C LEU A 111 -6.99 -9.09 -6.47
N PRO A 112 -7.81 -9.63 -5.55
CA PRO A 112 -7.50 -10.87 -4.87
C PRO A 112 -7.70 -12.08 -5.77
N GLN A 113 -7.00 -13.17 -5.46
CA GLN A 113 -6.98 -14.31 -6.35
C GLN A 113 -8.33 -15.04 -6.49
N ASP A 114 -9.05 -15.19 -5.38
CA ASP A 114 -10.26 -16.02 -5.29
C ASP A 114 -11.46 -15.22 -4.75
N ALA A 115 -11.49 -13.90 -4.99
CA ALA A 115 -12.55 -13.02 -4.53
C ALA A 115 -12.76 -11.82 -5.46
N ASP A 116 -13.79 -11.02 -5.19
CA ASP A 116 -14.07 -9.81 -5.95
C ASP A 116 -13.02 -8.70 -5.73
N ILE A 117 -12.83 -7.87 -6.76
CA ILE A 117 -12.05 -6.63 -6.66
C ILE A 117 -12.65 -5.75 -5.55
N ARG A 118 -11.78 -5.24 -4.68
CA ARG A 118 -12.19 -4.47 -3.51
C ARG A 118 -11.29 -3.28 -3.26
N LEU A 119 -11.85 -2.28 -2.59
CA LEU A 119 -11.09 -1.11 -2.15
C LEU A 119 -9.96 -1.55 -1.21
N MET A 120 -8.74 -1.12 -1.51
CA MET A 120 -7.59 -1.26 -0.61
C MET A 120 -7.39 0.04 0.18
N ASN A 121 -7.39 1.18 -0.51
CA ASN A 121 -7.37 2.51 0.10
C ASN A 121 -8.08 3.52 -0.79
N SER A 122 -8.71 4.51 -0.16
CA SER A 122 -9.41 5.61 -0.83
C SER A 122 -8.49 6.48 -1.68
N SER A 123 -7.19 6.51 -1.37
CA SER A 123 -6.18 7.25 -2.14
C SER A 123 -4.80 6.61 -2.06
N LEU A 124 -3.95 6.87 -3.05
CA LEU A 124 -2.55 6.44 -3.07
C LEU A 124 -1.76 7.03 -1.90
N ARG A 125 -2.07 8.26 -1.48
CA ARG A 125 -1.46 8.87 -0.30
C ARG A 125 -1.85 8.12 0.97
N SER A 126 -3.11 7.71 1.13
CA SER A 126 -3.56 6.92 2.27
C SER A 126 -2.86 5.57 2.32
N PHE A 127 -2.70 4.92 1.16
CA PHE A 127 -1.92 3.68 1.04
C PHE A 127 -0.46 3.87 1.50
N VAL A 128 0.21 4.91 1.01
CA VAL A 128 1.59 5.23 1.46
C VAL A 128 1.64 5.58 2.96
N HIS A 129 0.60 6.22 3.48
CA HIS A 129 0.50 6.51 4.91
C HIS A 129 0.35 5.22 5.74
N PHE A 130 -0.38 4.22 5.26
CA PHE A 130 -0.48 2.93 5.94
C PHE A 130 0.89 2.23 6.01
N LEU A 131 1.67 2.26 4.92
CA LEU A 131 3.05 1.73 4.92
C LEU A 131 3.95 2.49 5.91
N TYR A 132 3.81 3.82 5.99
CA TYR A 132 4.51 4.63 6.98
C TYR A 132 4.15 4.23 8.42
N LEU A 133 2.86 4.04 8.73
CA LEU A 133 2.42 3.64 10.06
C LEU A 133 2.99 2.28 10.48
N LEU A 134 2.96 1.30 9.57
CA LEU A 134 3.59 -0.01 9.79
C LEU A 134 5.07 0.15 10.13
N GLU A 135 5.80 0.93 9.33
CA GLU A 135 7.22 1.13 9.55
C GLU A 135 7.54 1.85 10.87
N THR A 136 6.75 2.87 11.25
CA THR A 136 6.97 3.61 12.50
C THR A 136 6.86 2.74 13.73
N GLU A 137 6.06 1.68 13.64
CA GLU A 137 5.76 0.75 14.72
C GLU A 137 6.58 -0.55 14.62
N ARG A 138 7.33 -0.75 13.53
CA ARG A 138 8.18 -1.93 13.30
C ARG A 138 9.07 -2.31 14.49
N PRO A 139 9.72 -1.36 15.20
CA PRO A 139 10.51 -1.68 16.39
C PRO A 139 9.76 -2.45 17.49
N HIS A 140 8.42 -2.44 17.49
CA HIS A 140 7.58 -3.07 18.50
C HIS A 140 7.03 -4.44 18.10
N TYR A 141 7.14 -4.86 16.84
CA TYR A 141 6.55 -6.13 16.38
C TYR A 141 7.47 -6.98 15.49
N ASP A 142 8.55 -6.41 14.94
CA ASP A 142 9.48 -7.15 14.10
C ASP A 142 10.63 -7.71 14.93
N VAL A 143 10.64 -9.04 15.09
CA VAL A 143 11.69 -9.75 15.83
C VAL A 143 13.08 -9.55 15.22
N GLN A 144 13.20 -9.17 13.95
CA GLN A 144 14.50 -8.91 13.32
C GLN A 144 15.12 -7.57 13.77
N MET A 145 14.35 -6.74 14.47
CA MET A 145 14.80 -5.48 15.07
C MET A 145 15.38 -5.69 16.49
N GLU A 146 16.04 -6.83 16.76
CA GLU A 146 16.57 -7.19 18.10
C GLU A 146 17.49 -6.12 18.73
N ASP A 147 18.10 -5.26 17.91
CA ASP A 147 18.96 -4.15 18.34
C ASP A 147 18.20 -2.85 18.69
N SER A 148 16.87 -2.87 18.67
CA SER A 148 16.03 -1.75 19.07
C SER A 148 15.91 -1.65 20.59
N ASP A 149 15.97 -0.42 21.13
CA ASP A 149 15.65 -0.15 22.55
C ASP A 149 14.13 -0.21 22.84
N ALA A 150 13.29 -0.44 21.83
CA ALA A 150 11.84 -0.52 21.95
C ALA A 150 11.40 -1.85 22.60
N GLU A 151 10.30 -1.79 23.36
CA GLU A 151 9.67 -3.00 23.90
C GLU A 151 8.94 -3.76 22.78
N PHE A 152 9.17 -5.07 22.70
CA PHE A 152 8.48 -5.97 21.77
C PHE A 152 7.08 -6.28 22.31
N GLU A 153 6.06 -5.71 21.69
CA GLU A 153 4.65 -5.77 22.08
C GLU A 153 3.75 -5.85 20.83
N PRO A 154 3.79 -6.94 20.05
CA PRO A 154 3.17 -7.01 18.74
C PRO A 154 1.65 -6.79 18.77
N GLU A 155 0.94 -7.30 19.79
CA GLU A 155 -0.50 -7.08 19.94
C GLU A 155 -0.84 -5.62 20.25
N ALA A 156 -0.08 -4.98 21.13
CA ALA A 156 -0.30 -3.56 21.46
C ALA A 156 0.04 -2.66 20.26
N SER A 157 1.05 -3.04 19.46
CA SER A 157 1.41 -2.35 18.22
C SER A 157 0.34 -2.52 17.15
N GLN A 158 -0.21 -3.72 16.97
CA GLN A 158 -1.35 -3.99 16.09
C GLN A 158 -2.54 -3.07 16.41
N ASP A 159 -2.92 -2.96 17.68
CA ASP A 159 -4.03 -2.09 18.12
C ASP A 159 -3.77 -0.61 17.76
N ARG A 160 -2.54 -0.11 18.02
CA ARG A 160 -2.16 1.28 17.71
C ARG A 160 -2.18 1.56 16.20
N ILE A 161 -1.64 0.64 15.40
CA ILE A 161 -1.61 0.77 13.94
C ILE A 161 -3.03 0.74 13.39
N GLU A 162 -3.88 -0.19 13.83
CA GLU A 162 -5.26 -0.27 13.35
C GLU A 162 -6.05 1.01 13.68
N GLU A 163 -5.90 1.55 14.89
CA GLU A 163 -6.51 2.84 15.26
C GLU A 163 -6.02 3.99 14.37
N ALA A 164 -4.71 4.08 14.14
CA ALA A 164 -4.12 5.10 13.29
C ALA A 164 -4.54 4.98 11.82
N MET A 165 -4.56 3.76 11.27
CA MET A 165 -5.05 3.45 9.94
C MET A 165 -6.51 3.87 9.78
N ARG A 166 -7.37 3.55 10.77
CA ARG A 166 -8.78 3.95 10.78
C ARG A 166 -8.97 5.47 10.83
N ALA A 167 -8.07 6.20 11.48
CA ALA A 167 -8.08 7.66 11.51
C ALA A 167 -7.67 8.29 10.16
N VAL A 168 -6.81 7.60 9.39
CA VAL A 168 -6.32 8.04 8.07
C VAL A 168 -7.30 7.70 6.95
N ASP A 169 -7.80 6.47 6.91
CA ASP A 169 -8.68 5.98 5.85
C ASP A 169 -9.63 4.90 6.38
N PRO A 170 -10.76 5.30 7.00
CA PRO A 170 -11.70 4.35 7.59
C PRO A 170 -12.29 3.39 6.53
N ALA A 171 -12.49 3.86 5.29
CA ALA A 171 -13.07 3.06 4.23
C ALA A 171 -12.18 1.87 3.82
N ALA A 172 -10.85 1.97 4.01
CA ALA A 172 -9.91 0.86 3.80
C ALA A 172 -10.13 -0.31 4.78
N LEU A 173 -10.71 -0.02 5.96
CA LEU A 173 -10.95 -0.97 7.04
C LEU A 173 -12.44 -1.32 7.23
N ASP A 174 -13.35 -0.61 6.57
CA ASP A 174 -14.79 -0.95 6.61
C ASP A 174 -15.09 -2.32 5.98
N ASN A 175 -14.23 -2.79 5.07
CA ASN A 175 -14.31 -4.15 4.52
C ASN A 175 -13.59 -5.14 5.44
N PRO A 176 -14.29 -6.07 6.11
CA PRO A 176 -13.66 -7.06 7.00
C PRO A 176 -12.73 -8.03 6.27
N GLN A 177 -12.79 -8.09 4.93
CA GLN A 177 -11.89 -8.91 4.12
C GLN A 177 -10.70 -8.12 3.56
N SER A 178 -10.51 -6.86 3.95
CA SER A 178 -9.37 -6.04 3.52
C SER A 178 -8.04 -6.75 3.76
N SER A 179 -7.13 -6.71 2.78
CA SER A 179 -5.82 -7.35 2.90
C SER A 179 -4.95 -6.71 4.00
N TRP A 180 -5.31 -5.52 4.48
CA TRP A 180 -4.71 -4.93 5.67
C TRP A 180 -4.90 -5.79 6.93
N TYR A 181 -6.03 -6.48 7.08
CA TYR A 181 -6.23 -7.39 8.22
C TYR A 181 -5.31 -8.61 8.17
N LYS A 182 -4.93 -9.08 6.96
CA LYS A 182 -3.91 -10.11 6.80
C LYS A 182 -2.55 -9.59 7.28
N VAL A 183 -2.17 -8.39 6.85
CA VAL A 183 -0.90 -7.74 7.28
C VAL A 183 -0.86 -7.52 8.79
N LEU A 184 -1.94 -7.01 9.37
CA LEU A 184 -2.06 -6.83 10.82
C LEU A 184 -1.94 -8.16 11.57
N THR A 185 -2.55 -9.24 11.06
CA THR A 185 -2.45 -10.58 11.66
C THR A 185 -1.01 -11.10 11.60
N TYR A 186 -0.30 -10.89 10.49
CA TYR A 186 1.10 -11.29 10.34
C TYR A 186 2.02 -10.64 11.38
N MET A 187 1.72 -9.42 11.83
CA MET A 187 2.53 -8.76 12.87
C MET A 187 2.49 -9.48 14.23
N VAL A 188 1.36 -10.10 14.56
CA VAL A 188 1.17 -10.83 15.85
C VAL A 188 1.48 -12.31 15.72
N ASP A 189 1.31 -12.86 14.51
CA ASP A 189 1.59 -14.25 14.19
C ASP A 189 2.38 -14.33 12.87
N PRO A 190 3.72 -14.16 12.90
CA PRO A 190 4.56 -14.21 11.71
C PRO A 190 4.62 -15.61 11.06
N GLU A 191 4.20 -16.66 11.77
CA GLU A 191 4.03 -18.01 11.23
C GLU A 191 2.70 -18.17 10.47
N HIS A 192 1.84 -17.14 10.49
CA HIS A 192 0.62 -17.09 9.70
C HIS A 192 0.94 -17.03 8.20
N HIS A 193 0.82 -18.17 7.54
CA HIS A 193 0.93 -18.26 6.09
C HIS A 193 -0.38 -17.79 5.42
N PHE A 194 -0.26 -16.89 4.43
CA PHE A 194 -1.37 -16.30 3.68
C PHE A 194 -1.96 -17.22 2.61
#